data_AF-A0A1F5TQT6-F1
#
_entry.id   AF-A0A1F5TQT6-F1
#
_cell.length_a   1.000
_cell.length_b   1.000
_cell.length_c   1.000
_cell.angle_alpha   90.00
_cell.angle_beta   90.00
_cell.angle_gamma   90.00
#
_symmetry.space_group_name_H-M   'P 1'
#
loop_
_entity.id
_entity.type
_entity.pdbx_description
1 polymer ?
#
loop_
_entity_poly.entity_id
_entity_poly.type
_entity_poly.pdbx_seq_one_letter_code
_entity_poly.pdbx_strand_id
1 'polypeptide(L)'
;MGIEKQENQNKFFENEESKELRKELRCVLKDLVGETKFEDFQNQIIKISNHYKTDYPDFNDYQMYHILVGSTSCDGYPKYDFPGDDSIEKIIKEKRIMDFMV
;
A
#
# COMPACT_ATOMS: atom_id res chain seq x y z
N MET A 1 -14.64 29.37 25.95
CA MET A 1 -14.13 27.98 25.93
C MET A 1 -15.15 27.19 25.15
N GLY A 2 -14.96 26.97 23.85
CA GLY A 2 -14.06 25.94 23.31
C GLY A 2 -14.80 24.61 23.46
N ILE A 3 -15.32 23.98 22.41
CA ILE A 3 -14.56 23.37 21.30
C ILE A 3 -15.47 23.37 20.06
N GLU A 4 -15.09 24.08 19.01
CA GLU A 4 -15.60 23.82 17.67
C GLU A 4 -15.07 22.45 17.26
N LYS A 5 -15.95 21.46 17.18
CA LYS A 5 -15.64 20.20 16.51
C LYS A 5 -15.44 20.55 15.03
N GLN A 6 -14.18 20.67 14.62
CA GLN A 6 -13.82 20.69 13.22
C GLN A 6 -14.29 19.37 12.62
N GLU A 7 -15.44 19.41 11.94
CA GLU A 7 -15.87 18.38 11.00
C GLU A 7 -14.81 18.35 9.91
N ASN A 8 -13.83 17.47 10.08
CA ASN A 8 -12.76 17.28 9.12
C ASN A 8 -13.39 16.69 7.84
N GLN A 9 -13.59 17.57 6.86
CA GLN A 9 -14.19 17.29 5.56
C GLN A 9 -13.23 16.47 4.69
N ASN A 10 -12.93 15.23 5.07
CA ASN A 10 -12.25 14.28 4.21
C ASN A 10 -13.17 13.10 3.94
N LYS A 11 -14.29 13.37 3.26
CA LYS A 11 -14.91 12.36 2.40
C LYS A 11 -14.00 12.19 1.20
N PHE A 12 -12.93 11.42 1.36
CA PHE A 12 -12.26 10.82 0.21
C PHE A 12 -13.30 9.92 -0.43
N PHE A 13 -13.84 10.36 -1.57
CA PHE A 13 -14.55 9.47 -2.46
C PHE A 13 -13.52 8.44 -2.91
N GLU A 14 -13.47 7.29 -2.26
CA GLU A 14 -12.89 6.11 -2.89
C GLU A 14 -13.61 5.95 -4.22
N ASN A 15 -12.91 6.24 -5.32
CA ASN A 15 -13.43 5.87 -6.62
C ASN A 15 -13.50 4.33 -6.66
N GLU A 16 -14.48 3.78 -7.37
CA GLU A 16 -14.64 2.32 -7.45
C GLU A 16 -13.36 1.64 -7.99
N GLU A 17 -12.60 2.34 -8.84
CA GLU A 17 -11.30 1.90 -9.34
C GLU A 17 -10.28 1.63 -8.21
N SER A 18 -10.20 2.49 -7.19
CA SER A 18 -9.32 2.32 -6.04
C SER A 18 -9.70 1.06 -5.25
N LYS A 19 -10.99 0.79 -5.10
CA LYS A 19 -11.46 -0.42 -4.41
C LYS A 19 -11.13 -1.69 -5.18
N GLU A 20 -11.32 -1.67 -6.49
CA GLU A 20 -10.98 -2.78 -7.39
C GLU A 20 -9.48 -3.06 -7.35
N LEU A 21 -8.66 -2.01 -7.43
CA LEU A 21 -7.21 -2.12 -7.40
C LEU A 21 -6.69 -2.67 -6.06
N ARG A 22 -7.29 -2.23 -4.94
CA ARG A 22 -7.00 -2.80 -3.61
C ARG A 22 -7.35 -4.29 -3.54
N LYS A 23 -8.44 -4.70 -4.17
CA LYS A 23 -8.83 -6.11 -4.22
C LYS A 23 -7.84 -6.91 -5.07
N GLU A 24 -7.42 -6.37 -6.20
CA GLU A 24 -6.41 -6.97 -7.07
C GLU A 24 -5.07 -7.14 -6.34
N LEU A 25 -4.56 -6.10 -5.69
CA LEU A 25 -3.33 -6.18 -4.89
C LEU A 25 -3.43 -7.24 -3.80
N ARG A 26 -4.55 -7.31 -3.07
CA ARG A 26 -4.77 -8.34 -2.05
C ARG A 26 -4.81 -9.75 -2.64
N CYS A 27 -5.35 -9.93 -3.84
CA CYS A 27 -5.34 -11.21 -4.54
C CYS A 27 -3.92 -11.60 -4.93
N VAL A 28 -3.16 -10.69 -5.58
CA VAL A 28 -1.76 -10.92 -5.96
C VAL A 28 -0.91 -11.31 -4.75
N LEU A 29 -1.04 -10.58 -3.63
CA LEU A 29 -0.32 -10.89 -2.40
C LEU A 29 -0.72 -12.25 -1.80
N LYS A 30 -2.01 -12.60 -1.84
CA LYS A 30 -2.47 -13.92 -1.37
C LYS A 30 -1.92 -15.06 -2.21
N ASP A 31 -1.89 -14.90 -3.54
CA ASP A 31 -1.36 -15.90 -4.45
C ASP A 31 0.15 -16.07 -4.21
N LEU A 32 0.88 -14.97 -4.06
CA LEU A 32 2.30 -14.98 -3.69
C LEU A 32 2.57 -15.68 -2.36
N VAL A 33 1.79 -15.38 -1.31
CA VAL A 33 1.87 -16.06 -0.01
C VAL A 33 1.52 -17.55 -0.14
N GLY A 34 0.59 -17.91 -1.02
CA GLY A 34 0.17 -19.30 -1.24
C GLY A 34 1.24 -20.14 -1.94
N GLU A 35 2.02 -19.53 -2.84
CA GLU A 35 3.09 -20.18 -3.59
C GLU A 35 4.45 -20.16 -2.86
N THR A 36 4.62 -19.26 -1.89
CA THR A 36 5.88 -19.01 -1.19
C THR A 36 5.79 -19.42 0.28
N LYS A 37 6.90 -19.84 0.91
CA LYS A 37 6.89 -20.05 2.37
C LYS A 37 6.62 -18.72 3.06
N PHE A 38 5.81 -18.74 4.12
CA PHE A 38 5.46 -17.54 4.87
C PHE A 38 6.68 -16.72 5.34
N GLU A 39 7.76 -17.41 5.74
CA GLU A 39 9.01 -16.77 6.15
C GLU A 39 9.71 -16.03 4.99
N ASP A 40 9.71 -16.61 3.79
CA ASP A 40 10.28 -15.99 2.59
C ASP A 40 9.44 -14.78 2.17
N PHE A 41 8.11 -14.87 2.28
CA PHE A 41 7.22 -13.74 2.05
C PHE A 41 7.47 -12.59 3.06
N GLN A 42 7.60 -12.90 4.35
CA GLN A 42 7.95 -11.90 5.38
C GLN A 42 9.29 -11.23 5.07
N ASN A 43 10.30 -11.99 4.64
CA ASN A 43 11.59 -11.46 4.24
C ASN A 43 11.48 -10.52 3.02
N GLN A 44 10.65 -10.85 2.03
CA GLN A 44 10.38 -9.98 0.88
C GLN A 44 9.68 -8.68 1.30
N ILE A 45 8.67 -8.76 2.18
CA ILE A 45 8.01 -7.56 2.73
C ILE A 45 9.02 -6.67 3.44
N ILE A 46 9.92 -7.23 4.24
CA ILE A 46 10.98 -6.46 4.93
C ILE A 46 11.90 -5.76 3.91
N LYS A 47 12.28 -6.42 2.81
CA LYS A 47 13.10 -5.80 1.76
C LYS A 47 12.38 -4.61 1.11
N ILE A 48 11.11 -4.80 0.77
CA ILE A 48 10.24 -3.75 0.21
C ILE A 48 10.13 -2.57 1.18
N SER A 49 9.86 -2.84 2.45
CA SER A 49 9.79 -1.80 3.50
C SER A 49 11.11 -1.03 3.63
N ASN A 50 12.26 -1.70 3.56
CA ASN A 50 13.56 -1.03 3.64
C ASN A 50 13.86 -0.16 2.42
N HIS A 51 13.43 -0.60 1.22
CA HIS A 51 13.52 0.20 0.01
C HIS A 51 12.76 1.52 0.17
N TYR A 52 11.46 1.45 0.47
CA TYR A 52 10.64 2.65 0.63
C TYR A 52 11.09 3.52 1.81
N LYS A 53 11.57 2.94 2.91
CA LYS A 53 12.08 3.70 4.06
C LYS A 53 13.28 4.59 3.71
N THR A 54 14.09 4.17 2.74
CA THR A 54 15.28 4.93 2.32
C THR A 54 14.88 6.16 1.52
N ASP A 55 13.97 6.00 0.57
CA ASP A 55 13.59 7.04 -0.39
C ASP A 55 12.42 7.90 0.10
N TYR A 56 11.56 7.33 0.96
CA TYR A 56 10.37 7.96 1.54
C TYR A 56 10.36 7.77 3.07
N PRO A 57 10.96 8.68 3.85
CA PRO A 57 10.96 8.58 5.31
C PRO A 57 9.56 8.57 5.94
N ASP A 58 8.57 9.09 5.22
CA ASP A 58 7.15 9.15 5.57
C ASP A 58 6.32 8.05 4.89
N PHE A 59 6.94 6.94 4.46
CA PHE A 59 6.28 5.79 3.84
C PHE A 59 5.05 5.26 4.60
N ASN A 60 5.01 5.45 5.94
CA ASN A 60 3.88 5.07 6.78
C ASN A 60 2.61 5.93 6.56
N ASP A 61 2.70 7.07 5.89
CA ASP A 61 1.55 7.93 5.57
C ASP A 61 0.85 7.51 4.28
N TYR A 62 1.38 6.50 3.57
CA TYR A 62 0.88 6.03 2.28
C TYR A 62 -0.03 4.82 2.45
N GLN A 63 -1.29 4.94 2.03
CA GLN A 63 -2.28 3.86 2.15
C GLN A 63 -1.87 2.59 1.40
N MET A 64 -1.35 2.73 0.18
CA MET A 64 -0.95 1.60 -0.65
C MET A 64 0.21 0.81 -0.05
N TYR A 65 1.13 1.47 0.65
CA TYR A 65 2.19 0.81 1.39
C TYR A 65 1.63 -0.19 2.41
N HIS A 66 0.64 0.23 3.20
CA HIS A 66 0.00 -0.65 4.20
C HIS A 66 -0.66 -1.86 3.57
N ILE A 67 -1.30 -1.69 2.40
CA ILE A 67 -1.91 -2.81 1.69
C ILE A 67 -0.83 -3.76 1.16
N LEU A 68 0.25 -3.23 0.61
CA LEU A 68 1.38 -3.99 0.08
C LEU A 68 2.02 -4.88 1.16
N VAL A 69 2.24 -4.35 2.37
CA VAL A 69 2.82 -5.10 3.49
C VAL A 69 1.81 -6.01 4.21
N GLY A 70 0.60 -6.15 3.67
CA GLY A 70 -0.44 -7.02 4.22
C GLY A 70 -1.14 -6.48 5.47
N SER A 71 -1.02 -5.18 5.75
CA SER A 71 -1.74 -4.54 6.84
C SER A 71 -3.21 -4.30 6.48
N THR A 72 -4.07 -4.27 7.49
CA THR A 72 -5.45 -3.83 7.33
C THR A 72 -5.45 -2.32 7.12
N SER A 73 -5.47 -1.89 5.86
CA SER A 73 -5.60 -0.47 5.52
C SER A 73 -6.87 0.13 6.14
N CYS A 74 -6.71 1.07 7.06
CA CYS A 74 -7.80 1.92 7.52
C CYS A 74 -7.98 3.11 6.56
N ASP A 75 -9.18 3.67 6.48
CA ASP A 75 -9.37 4.95 5.79
C ASP A 75 -8.75 6.08 6.62
N GLY A 76 -8.20 7.10 5.96
CA GLY A 76 -7.66 8.29 6.63
C GLY A 76 -6.14 8.46 6.60
N TYR A 77 -5.42 7.70 5.78
CA TYR A 77 -4.00 8.00 5.50
C TYR A 77 -3.86 9.34 4.75
N PRO A 78 -2.86 10.18 5.09
CA PRO A 78 -2.65 11.47 4.42
C PRO A 78 -2.32 11.34 2.93
N LYS A 79 -1.77 10.20 2.51
CA LYS A 79 -1.36 9.93 1.14
C LYS A 79 -1.92 8.59 0.66
N TYR A 80 -2.33 8.55 -0.60
CA TYR A 80 -2.89 7.34 -1.20
C TYR A 80 -1.79 6.39 -1.69
N ASP A 81 -0.89 6.86 -2.56
CA ASP A 81 0.16 6.06 -3.20
C ASP A 81 1.46 6.86 -3.39
N PHE A 82 2.58 6.16 -3.60
CA PHE A 82 3.89 6.76 -3.87
C PHE A 82 3.92 7.44 -5.25
N PRO A 83 4.73 8.48 -5.44
CA PRO A 83 4.84 9.16 -6.72
C PRO A 83 5.70 8.38 -7.73
N GLY A 84 5.47 8.62 -9.03
CA GLY A 84 6.38 8.19 -10.09
C GLY A 84 6.42 6.67 -10.32
N ASP A 85 7.63 6.13 -10.45
CA ASP A 85 7.86 4.70 -10.72
C ASP A 85 7.67 3.81 -9.48
N ASP A 86 7.62 4.44 -8.31
CA ASP A 86 7.41 3.79 -7.00
C ASP A 86 5.92 3.61 -6.67
N SER A 87 5.02 4.15 -7.50
CA SER A 87 3.57 3.96 -7.38
C SER A 87 3.23 2.48 -7.37
N ILE A 88 2.69 2.00 -6.26
CA ILE A 88 2.29 0.60 -6.11
C ILE A 88 1.18 0.28 -7.10
N GLU A 89 0.27 1.22 -7.34
CA GLU A 89 -0.76 1.09 -8.36
C GLU A 89 -0.18 0.86 -9.76
N LYS A 90 0.81 1.67 -10.14
CA LYS A 90 1.51 1.53 -11.41
C LYS A 90 2.22 0.18 -11.51
N ILE A 91 2.92 -0.23 -10.44
CA ILE A 91 3.63 -1.50 -10.38
C ILE A 91 2.66 -2.68 -10.57
N ILE A 92 1.47 -2.66 -9.97
CA ILE A 92 0.44 -3.70 -10.16
C ILE A 92 -0.06 -3.71 -11.59
N LYS A 93 -0.48 -2.54 -12.12
CA LYS A 93 -1.01 -2.40 -13.49
C LYS A 93 0.02 -2.88 -14.54
N GLU A 94 1.31 -2.66 -14.28
CA GLU A 94 2.41 -3.11 -15.13
C GLU A 94 2.89 -4.54 -14.83
N LYS A 95 2.34 -5.21 -13.80
CA LYS A 95 2.74 -6.55 -13.31
C LYS A 95 4.21 -6.65 -12.93
N ARG A 96 4.77 -5.56 -12.41
CA ARG A 96 6.19 -5.43 -12.01
C ARG A 96 6.46 -5.76 -10.55
N ILE A 97 5.47 -6.28 -9.81
CA ILE A 97 5.65 -6.72 -8.41
C ILE A 97 6.81 -7.72 -8.26
N MET A 98 7.04 -8.56 -9.29
CA MET A 98 8.16 -9.50 -9.34
C MET A 98 9.52 -8.80 -9.31
N ASP A 99 9.65 -7.58 -9.87
CA ASP A 99 10.90 -6.81 -9.89
C ASP A 99 11.36 -6.44 -8.46
N PHE A 100 10.45 -6.40 -7.49
CA PHE A 100 10.75 -6.15 -6.08
C PHE A 100 11.00 -7.42 -5.25
N MET A 101 10.61 -8.59 -5.76
CA MET A 101 10.58 -9.84 -5.01
C MET A 101 11.70 -10.82 -5.39
N VAL A 102 12.42 -10.58 -6.49
CA VAL A 102 13.58 -11.36 -6.98
C VAL A 102 14.89 -10.67 -6.58
#